data_AF-A0A0D0AIQ2-F1
#
_entry.id   AF-A0A0D0AIQ2-F1
#
_cell.length_a   1.000
_cell.length_b   1.000
_cell.length_c   1.000
_cell.angle_alpha   90.00
_cell.angle_beta   90.00
_cell.angle_gamma   90.00
#
_symmetry.space_group_name_H-M   'P 1'
#
loop_
_entity.id
_entity.type
_entity.pdbx_description
1 polymer ?
#
loop_
_entity_poly.entity_id
_entity_poly.type
_entity_poly.pdbx_seq_one_letter_code
_entity_poly.pdbx_strand_id
1 'polypeptide(L)'
;WLHAPSGAGKSVIAHTLASRCRQKHRLAGSFFFSCGHANCRSSRSVVLSLAYQLGLSQPQAKDKIIAALENDPGIISPSRDLREQFARLLIEPLEAADWRSPSRVFIIDAMDQC
;
A
#
# COMPACT_ATOMS: atom_id res chain seq x y z
N TRP A 1 -14.08 -2.32 5.56
CA TRP A 1 -13.94 -3.77 5.31
C TRP A 1 -15.13 -4.25 4.49
N LEU A 2 -14.90 -5.09 3.47
CA LEU A 2 -15.95 -5.70 2.64
C LEU A 2 -16.01 -7.19 2.96
N HIS A 3 -17.11 -7.64 3.57
CA HIS A 3 -17.33 -9.05 3.90
C HIS A 3 -18.40 -9.64 2.99
N ALA A 4 -18.12 -10.79 2.41
CA ALA A 4 -19.07 -11.56 1.62
C ALA A 4 -18.63 -13.04 1.57
N PRO A 5 -19.54 -13.98 1.28
CA PRO A 5 -19.20 -15.39 1.12
C PRO A 5 -18.08 -15.63 0.09
N SER A 6 -17.40 -16.78 0.18
CA SER A 6 -16.45 -17.20 -0.86
C SER A 6 -17.17 -17.31 -2.21
N GLY A 7 -16.49 -16.96 -3.30
CA GLY A 7 -17.10 -16.95 -4.63
C GLY A 7 -18.02 -15.77 -4.95
N ALA A 8 -18.35 -14.90 -4.00
CA ALA A 8 -19.22 -13.72 -4.23
C ALA A 8 -18.58 -12.58 -5.05
N GLY A 9 -17.40 -12.80 -5.65
CA GLY A 9 -16.74 -11.81 -6.51
C GLY A 9 -16.09 -10.63 -5.79
N LYS A 10 -15.75 -10.75 -4.49
CA LYS A 10 -15.06 -9.67 -3.73
C LYS A 10 -13.81 -9.13 -4.42
N SER A 11 -12.95 -10.03 -4.89
CA SER A 11 -11.73 -9.67 -5.62
C SER A 11 -12.04 -8.93 -6.92
N VAL A 12 -13.11 -9.33 -7.63
CA VAL A 12 -13.58 -8.62 -8.84
C VAL A 12 -14.04 -7.20 -8.49
N ILE A 13 -14.76 -7.03 -7.38
CA ILE A 13 -15.17 -5.72 -6.89
C ILE A 13 -13.95 -4.88 -6.50
N ALA A 14 -12.98 -5.44 -5.77
CA ALA A 14 -11.77 -4.75 -5.37
C ALA A 14 -10.94 -4.29 -6.59
N HIS A 15 -10.76 -5.15 -7.59
CA HIS A 15 -10.10 -4.81 -8.85
C HIS A 15 -10.86 -3.70 -9.60
N THR A 16 -12.19 -3.80 -9.69
CA THR A 16 -13.01 -2.80 -10.36
C THR A 16 -12.92 -1.45 -9.66
N LEU A 17 -12.95 -1.45 -8.32
CA LEU A 17 -12.82 -0.23 -7.52
C LEU A 17 -11.42 0.38 -7.69
N ALA A 18 -10.36 -0.42 -7.67
CA ALA A 18 -9.00 0.05 -7.90
C ALA A 18 -8.83 0.68 -9.28
N SER A 19 -9.39 0.05 -10.32
CA SER A 19 -9.39 0.61 -11.67
C SER A 19 -10.11 1.96 -11.74
N ARG A 20 -11.32 2.05 -11.17
CA ARG A 20 -12.11 3.29 -11.12
C ARG A 20 -11.41 4.40 -10.32
N CYS A 21 -10.81 4.07 -9.18
CA CYS A 21 -10.07 5.02 -8.37
C CYS A 21 -8.79 5.51 -9.07
N ARG A 22 -8.09 4.62 -9.80
CA ARG A 22 -6.92 5.00 -10.60
C ARG A 22 -7.29 5.98 -11.70
N GLN A 23 -8.37 5.71 -12.46
CA GLN A 23 -8.88 6.60 -13.50
C GLN A 23 -9.27 7.99 -12.97
N LYS A 24 -9.72 8.07 -11.72
CA LYS A 24 -10.07 9.34 -11.06
C LYS A 24 -8.89 10.00 -10.33
N HIS A 25 -7.66 9.48 -10.47
CA HIS A 25 -6.48 9.93 -9.72
C HIS A 25 -6.65 9.90 -8.19
N ARG A 26 -7.48 8.99 -7.69
CA ARG A 26 -7.79 8.80 -6.26
C ARG A 26 -7.17 7.55 -5.66
N LEU A 27 -6.49 6.71 -6.44
CA LEU A 27 -5.81 5.53 -5.91
C LEU A 27 -4.43 5.95 -5.35
N ALA A 28 -4.23 5.82 -4.04
CA ALA A 28 -2.91 5.98 -3.41
C ALA A 28 -2.04 4.73 -3.58
N GLY A 29 -2.68 3.56 -3.63
CA GLY A 29 -2.03 2.29 -3.89
C GLY A 29 -3.01 1.13 -3.82
N SER A 30 -2.61 -0.01 -4.34
CA SER A 30 -3.37 -1.25 -4.27
C SER A 30 -2.48 -2.47 -4.10
N PHE A 31 -2.94 -3.46 -3.36
CA PHE A 31 -2.28 -4.75 -3.22
C PHE A 31 -3.30 -5.88 -3.24
N PHE A 32 -3.04 -6.92 -4.03
CA PHE A 32 -3.92 -8.07 -4.19
C PHE A 32 -3.13 -9.32 -3.86
N PHE A 33 -3.50 -10.02 -2.78
CA PHE A 33 -2.88 -11.30 -2.45
C PHE A 33 -3.36 -12.37 -3.44
N SER A 34 -2.45 -13.23 -3.88
CA SER A 34 -2.73 -14.32 -4.80
C SER A 34 -2.08 -15.61 -4.34
N CYS A 35 -2.90 -16.66 -4.16
CA CYS A 35 -2.44 -18.03 -3.89
C CYS A 35 -1.57 -18.52 -5.04
N GLY A 36 -0.24 -18.61 -4.82
CA GLY A 36 0.69 -19.23 -5.76
C GLY A 36 2.05 -18.54 -5.87
N HIS A 37 2.16 -17.29 -5.43
CA HIS A 37 3.43 -16.56 -5.47
C HIS A 37 4.01 -16.44 -4.06
N ALA A 38 5.06 -17.22 -3.76
CA ALA A 38 5.72 -17.21 -2.45
C ALA A 38 6.16 -15.80 -1.99
N ASN A 39 6.49 -14.91 -2.93
CA ASN A 39 6.85 -13.51 -2.66
C ASN A 39 5.67 -12.59 -2.26
N CYS A 40 4.42 -13.03 -2.49
CA CYS A 40 3.21 -12.27 -2.14
C CYS A 40 2.71 -12.54 -0.70
N ARG A 41 3.39 -13.40 0.08
CA ARG A 41 2.92 -13.84 1.41
C ARG A 41 3.55 -13.12 2.59
N SER A 42 4.48 -12.17 2.35
CA SER A 42 5.08 -11.42 3.45
C SER A 42 4.36 -10.09 3.61
N SER A 43 3.86 -9.80 4.81
CA SER A 43 3.31 -8.48 5.17
C SER A 43 4.29 -7.35 4.84
N ARG A 44 5.59 -7.63 4.83
CA ARG A 44 6.64 -6.70 4.39
C ARG A 44 6.51 -6.32 2.91
N SER A 45 6.25 -7.29 2.04
CA SER A 45 6.04 -7.02 0.61
C SER A 45 4.87 -6.07 0.40
N VAL A 46 3.82 -6.17 1.21
CA VAL A 46 2.68 -5.24 1.20
C VAL A 46 3.15 -3.83 1.55
N VAL A 47 3.85 -3.66 2.68
CA VAL A 47 4.32 -2.34 3.13
C VAL A 47 5.18 -1.66 2.08
N LEU A 48 6.19 -2.37 1.57
CA LEU A 48 7.11 -1.83 0.56
C LEU A 48 6.39 -1.50 -0.75
N SER A 49 5.47 -2.37 -1.20
CA SER A 49 4.68 -2.14 -2.42
C SER A 49 3.74 -0.95 -2.29
N LEU A 50 3.12 -0.77 -1.13
CA LEU A 50 2.23 0.36 -0.88
C LEU A 50 3.02 1.66 -0.74
N ALA A 51 4.18 1.65 -0.08
CA ALA A 51 5.06 2.81 0.04
C ALA A 51 5.54 3.28 -1.34
N TYR A 52 5.99 2.34 -2.18
CA TYR A 52 6.38 2.64 -3.55
C TYR A 52 5.24 3.31 -4.34
N GLN A 53 4.04 2.71 -4.32
CA GLN A 53 2.87 3.28 -5.00
C GLN A 53 2.46 4.65 -4.44
N LEU A 54 2.54 4.82 -3.12
CA LEU A 54 2.26 6.08 -2.46
C LEU A 54 3.19 7.18 -2.96
N GLY A 55 4.50 6.92 -3.00
CA GLY A 55 5.50 7.87 -3.50
C GLY A 55 5.34 8.21 -5.00
N LEU A 56 4.86 7.28 -5.82
CA LEU A 56 4.49 7.58 -7.20
C LEU A 56 3.25 8.49 -7.29
N SER A 57 2.33 8.36 -6.35
CA SER A 57 1.06 9.06 -6.39
C SER A 57 1.13 10.46 -5.77
N GLN A 58 1.96 10.68 -4.76
CA GLN A 58 1.96 11.90 -3.95
C GLN A 58 3.39 12.42 -3.72
N PRO A 59 3.77 13.57 -4.31
CA PRO A 59 5.13 14.11 -4.22
C PRO A 59 5.64 14.31 -2.79
N GLN A 60 4.83 14.85 -1.88
CA GLN A 60 5.28 15.07 -0.50
C GLN A 60 5.55 13.75 0.24
N ALA A 61 4.77 12.70 -0.03
CA ALA A 61 5.01 11.39 0.51
C ALA A 61 6.29 10.78 -0.08
N LYS A 62 6.55 11.00 -1.38
CA LYS A 62 7.80 10.58 -2.04
C LYS A 62 9.02 11.16 -1.32
N ASP A 63 9.01 12.45 -1.03
CA ASP A 63 10.15 13.13 -0.38
C ASP A 63 10.40 12.55 1.01
N LYS A 64 9.33 12.27 1.78
CA LYS A 64 9.45 11.60 3.08
C LYS A 64 9.98 10.17 2.98
N ILE A 65 9.53 9.39 1.99
CA ILE A 65 10.02 8.02 1.78
C ILE A 65 11.49 8.03 1.39
N ILE A 66 11.90 8.93 0.49
CA ILE A 66 13.30 9.08 0.09
C ILE A 66 14.15 9.47 1.30
N ALA A 67 13.73 10.47 2.08
CA ALA A 67 14.46 10.86 3.28
C ALA A 67 14.56 9.72 4.30
N ALA A 68 13.52 8.90 4.48
CA ALA A 68 13.59 7.73 5.35
C ALA A 68 14.61 6.70 4.86
N LEU A 69 14.68 6.45 3.54
CA LEU A 69 15.64 5.53 2.92
C LEU A 69 17.07 6.07 2.95
N GLU A 70 17.27 7.38 2.81
CA GLU A 70 18.59 8.02 2.88
C GLU A 70 19.14 8.00 4.32
N ASN A 71 18.28 8.24 5.31
CA ASN A 71 18.66 8.24 6.72
C ASN A 71 18.90 6.82 7.27
N ASP A 72 18.10 5.84 6.85
CA ASP A 72 18.28 4.43 7.23
C ASP A 72 18.01 3.51 6.01
N PRO A 73 19.03 3.25 5.18
CA PRO A 73 18.90 2.31 4.06
C PRO A 73 18.51 0.89 4.50
N GLY A 74 18.82 0.54 5.76
CA GLY A 74 18.47 -0.74 6.37
C GLY A 74 16.98 -0.86 6.70
N ILE A 75 16.18 0.21 6.61
CA ILE A 75 14.75 0.19 6.91
C ILE A 75 14.01 -0.84 6.08
N ILE A 76 14.40 -1.09 4.82
CA ILE A 76 13.75 -2.07 3.94
C ILE A 76 14.24 -3.52 4.14
N SER A 77 15.24 -3.72 5.00
CA SER A 77 15.82 -5.04 5.25
C SER A 77 14.79 -6.02 5.83
N PRO A 78 14.87 -7.32 5.48
CA PRO A 78 14.06 -8.37 6.11
C PRO A 78 14.25 -8.47 7.63
N SER A 79 15.42 -8.07 8.15
CA SER A 79 15.74 -8.11 9.57
C SER A 79 15.13 -6.98 10.39
N ARG A 80 14.59 -5.94 9.74
CA ARG A 80 14.02 -4.79 10.43
C ARG A 80 12.60 -5.05 10.91
N ASP A 81 12.20 -4.41 12.00
CA ASP A 81 10.84 -4.54 12.53
C ASP A 81 9.79 -4.05 11.52
N LEU A 82 8.71 -4.82 11.37
CA LEU A 82 7.66 -4.52 10.41
C LEU A 82 6.84 -3.28 10.83
N ARG A 83 6.63 -3.05 12.14
CA ARG A 83 5.89 -1.88 12.61
C ARG A 83 6.68 -0.62 12.33
N GLU A 84 7.99 -0.68 12.49
CA GLU A 84 8.88 0.42 12.14
C GLU A 84 8.87 0.71 10.64
N GLN A 85 8.96 -0.31 9.79
CA GLN A 85 8.79 -0.16 8.33
C GLN A 85 7.45 0.49 7.98
N PHE A 86 6.38 0.03 8.61
CA PHE A 86 5.04 0.57 8.38
C PHE A 86 4.93 2.03 8.81
N ALA A 87 5.47 2.38 9.98
CA ALA A 87 5.46 3.75 10.48
C ALA A 87 6.25 4.68 9.55
N ARG A 88 7.51 4.33 9.25
CA ARG A 88 8.45 5.16 8.48
C ARG A 88 8.10 5.29 7.01
N LEU A 89 7.55 4.24 6.39
CA LEU A 89 7.35 4.18 4.94
C LEU A 89 5.88 4.41 4.53
N LEU A 90 4.93 4.34 5.47
CA LEU A 90 3.52 4.62 5.20
C LEU A 90 2.97 5.72 6.10
N ILE A 91 3.00 5.57 7.43
CA ILE A 91 2.32 6.53 8.32
C ILE A 91 2.93 7.93 8.22
N GLU A 92 4.24 8.08 8.43
CA GLU A 92 4.91 9.39 8.37
C GLU A 92 4.77 10.06 6.99
N PRO A 93 4.96 9.35 5.86
CA PRO A 93 4.69 9.91 4.53
C PRO A 93 3.22 10.30 4.30
N LEU A 94 2.27 9.57 4.89
CA LEU A 94 0.86 9.91 4.78
C LEU A 94 0.51 11.16 5.60
N GLU A 95 1.10 11.35 6.78
CA GLU A 95 0.88 12.54 7.60
C GLU A 95 1.47 13.80 6.97
N ALA A 96 2.58 13.66 6.24
CA ALA A 96 3.22 14.76 5.54
C ALA A 96 2.54 15.16 4.23
N ALA A 97 1.68 14.28 3.70
CA ALA A 97 0.97 14.53 2.46
C ALA A 97 -0.18 15.51 2.67
N ASP A 98 -0.26 16.50 1.79
CA ASP A 98 -1.37 17.41 1.67
C ASP A 98 -2.50 16.69 0.94
N TRP A 99 -3.47 16.21 1.71
CA TRP A 99 -4.66 15.51 1.21
C TRP A 99 -5.76 16.44 0.73
N ARG A 100 -5.45 17.71 0.48
CA ARG A 100 -6.39 18.63 -0.18
C ARG A 100 -6.93 17.96 -1.45
N SER A 101 -8.25 18.07 -1.58
CA SER A 101 -9.13 17.32 -2.47
C SER A 101 -8.51 16.95 -3.84
N PRO A 102 -8.69 15.70 -4.32
CA PRO A 102 -9.60 14.68 -3.81
C PRO A 102 -8.95 13.68 -2.84
N SER A 103 -9.74 13.20 -1.87
CA SER A 103 -9.33 12.13 -0.94
C SER A 103 -8.89 10.87 -1.69
N ARG A 104 -7.77 10.29 -1.27
CA ARG A 104 -7.19 9.08 -1.86
C ARG A 104 -7.51 7.83 -1.06
N VAL A 105 -7.43 6.68 -1.71
CA VAL A 105 -7.76 5.38 -1.11
C VAL A 105 -6.67 4.35 -1.36
N PHE A 106 -6.46 3.50 -0.36
CA PHE A 106 -5.77 2.22 -0.53
C PHE A 106 -6.79 1.11 -0.68
N ILE A 107 -6.51 0.16 -1.57
CA ILE A 107 -7.35 -1.03 -1.77
C ILE A 107 -6.49 -2.25 -1.58
N ILE A 108 -6.83 -3.05 -0.57
CA ILE A 108 -6.16 -4.30 -0.25
C ILE A 108 -7.21 -5.39 -0.27
N ASP A 109 -6.98 -6.42 -1.07
CA ASP A 109 -7.87 -7.57 -1.21
C ASP A 109 -7.16 -8.87 -0.80
N ALA A 110 -7.93 -9.83 -0.28
CA ALA A 110 -7.44 -11.14 0.14
C ALA A 110 -6.37 -11.11 1.25
N MET A 111 -6.46 -10.14 2.17
CA MET A 111 -5.53 -10.00 3.31
C MET A 111 -5.54 -11.22 4.24
N ASP A 112 -6.63 -11.99 4.27
CA ASP A 112 -6.75 -13.27 4.97
C ASP A 112 -5.83 -14.37 4.44
N GLN A 113 -5.17 -14.16 3.29
CA GLN A 113 -4.20 -15.08 2.71
C GLN A 113 -2.74 -14.80 3.15
N CYS A 114 -2.53 -13.79 4.00
CA CYS A 114 -1.23 -13.42 4.56
C CYS A 114 -0.86 -14.26 5.79
#